data_AF-A0A930ATF7-F1
#
_entry.id   AF-A0A930ATF7-F1
#
_cell.length_a   1.000
_cell.length_b   1.000
_cell.length_c   1.000
_cell.angle_alpha   90.00
_cell.angle_beta   90.00
_cell.angle_gamma   90.00
#
_symmetry.space_group_name_H-M   'P 1'
#
loop_
_entity.id
_entity.type
_entity.pdbx_description
1 polymer ?
#
loop_
_entity_poly.entity_id
_entity_poly.type
_entity_poly.pdbx_seq_one_letter_code
_entity_poly.pdbx_strand_id
1 'polypeptide(L)'
;MVEKEKDPQIESVMAQQTEIAIAELSKVLYVLPQDLEFSIEHECMAMNVLADMMWKTYPSDLALINHGILSKGIAKEVTKLNLLEVSPSPLNPTTLVWSGKQIKDAILASQKEEYIHMTPNRWAGFRGKELGTLAVSQNVQVDCDLQTITIDGKPLDEEKEYCVLT
;
A
#
# COMPACT_ATOMS: atom_id res chain seq x y z
N MET A 1 8.93 34.57 8.48
CA MET A 1 9.76 33.49 9.05
C MET A 1 11.21 33.91 8.86
N VAL A 2 12.03 33.89 9.91
CA VAL A 2 13.47 34.19 9.76
C VAL A 2 14.10 32.94 9.15
N GLU A 3 14.55 33.03 7.92
CA GLU A 3 15.34 32.00 7.27
C GLU A 3 16.66 31.91 8.04
N LYS A 4 16.84 30.82 8.79
CA LYS A 4 18.07 30.62 9.55
C LYS A 4 19.15 30.15 8.58
N GLU A 5 20.30 30.82 8.63
CA GLU A 5 21.48 30.41 7.88
C GLU A 5 21.87 28.98 8.30
N LYS A 6 22.04 28.11 7.30
CA LYS A 6 22.45 26.71 7.49
C LYS A 6 23.92 26.67 7.89
N ASP A 7 24.26 25.82 8.85
CA ASP A 7 25.65 25.61 9.27
C ASP A 7 26.43 24.84 8.18
N PRO A 8 27.52 25.41 7.62
CA PRO A 8 28.27 24.76 6.54
C PRO A 8 28.87 23.42 6.92
N GLN A 9 29.26 23.22 8.19
CA GLN A 9 29.83 21.97 8.68
C GLN A 9 28.74 20.89 8.76
N ILE A 10 27.54 21.24 9.23
CA ILE A 10 26.40 20.31 9.25
C ILE A 10 26.01 19.89 7.84
N GLU A 11 25.89 20.84 6.91
CA GLU A 11 25.56 20.53 5.50
C GLU A 11 26.61 19.61 4.86
N SER A 12 27.89 19.83 5.13
CA SER A 12 28.97 18.96 4.65
C SER A 12 28.86 17.52 5.19
N VAL A 13 28.58 17.35 6.49
CA VAL A 13 28.38 16.02 7.08
C VAL A 13 27.13 15.35 6.50
N MET A 14 26.02 16.08 6.37
CA MET A 14 24.79 15.55 5.78
C MET A 14 25.01 15.09 4.33
N ALA A 15 25.71 15.87 3.52
CA ALA A 15 26.03 15.51 2.14
C ALA A 15 26.86 14.23 2.08
N GLN A 16 27.94 14.13 2.86
CA GLN A 16 28.80 12.95 2.90
C GLN A 16 28.03 11.69 3.36
N GLN A 17 27.20 11.80 4.41
CA GLN A 17 26.41 10.67 4.89
C GLN A 17 25.32 10.26 3.90
N THR A 18 24.74 11.22 3.17
CA THR A 18 23.74 10.95 2.13
C THR A 18 24.36 10.17 0.97
N GLU A 19 25.57 10.53 0.53
CA GLU A 19 26.29 9.79 -0.51
C GLU A 19 26.57 8.34 -0.10
N ILE A 20 27.06 8.13 1.13
CA ILE A 20 27.31 6.79 1.68
C ILE A 20 26.01 5.98 1.74
N ALA A 21 24.92 6.58 2.23
CA ALA A 21 23.63 5.92 2.34
C ALA A 21 23.07 5.54 0.96
N ILE A 22 23.11 6.45 -0.02
CA ILE A 22 22.63 6.17 -1.38
C ILE A 22 23.45 5.03 -2.00
N ALA A 23 24.79 5.07 -1.89
CA ALA A 23 25.65 4.02 -2.43
C ALA A 23 25.34 2.64 -1.84
N GLU A 24 25.09 2.57 -0.52
CA GLU A 24 24.76 1.31 0.16
C GLU A 24 23.34 0.82 -0.17
N LEU A 25 22.36 1.72 -0.12
CA LEU A 25 20.94 1.40 -0.31
C LEU A 25 20.58 1.10 -1.77
N SER A 26 21.40 1.56 -2.72
CA SER A 26 21.20 1.32 -4.16
C SER A 26 21.69 -0.06 -4.62
N LYS A 27 22.26 -0.88 -3.74
CA LYS A 27 22.63 -2.25 -4.08
C LYS A 27 21.38 -3.08 -4.35
N VAL A 28 21.41 -3.84 -5.45
CA VAL A 28 20.32 -4.75 -5.84
C VAL A 28 20.23 -5.88 -4.81
N LEU A 29 19.03 -6.04 -4.24
CA LEU A 29 18.68 -7.12 -3.34
C LEU A 29 18.05 -8.29 -4.09
N TYR A 30 17.14 -7.99 -5.02
CA TYR A 30 16.39 -8.97 -5.79
C TYR A 30 16.18 -8.48 -7.22
N VAL A 31 16.03 -9.43 -8.15
CA VAL A 31 15.66 -9.14 -9.54
C VAL A 31 14.35 -9.84 -9.85
N LEU A 32 13.28 -9.06 -10.02
CA LEU A 32 11.96 -9.54 -10.42
C LEU A 32 11.96 -9.95 -11.90
N PRO A 33 10.97 -10.74 -12.36
CA PRO A 33 10.82 -11.00 -13.79
C PRO A 33 10.52 -9.73 -14.61
N GLN A 34 9.81 -8.77 -14.02
CA GLN A 34 9.38 -7.51 -14.63
C GLN A 34 9.16 -6.42 -13.57
N ASP A 35 8.96 -5.18 -14.02
CA ASP A 35 8.52 -4.09 -13.14
C ASP A 35 7.10 -4.38 -12.62
N LEU A 36 6.83 -3.99 -11.37
CA LEU A 36 5.48 -4.03 -10.81
C LEU A 36 4.87 -2.64 -10.95
N GLU A 37 4.00 -2.49 -11.94
CA GLU A 37 3.29 -1.24 -12.21
C GLU A 37 2.37 -0.85 -11.05
N PHE A 38 2.21 0.46 -10.87
CA PHE A 38 1.38 1.06 -9.84
C PHE A 38 0.37 2.01 -10.45
N SER A 39 -0.87 1.93 -9.97
CA SER A 39 -1.94 2.89 -10.23
C SER A 39 -2.62 3.22 -8.91
N ILE A 40 -2.97 4.49 -8.72
CA ILE A 40 -3.72 4.94 -7.53
C ILE A 40 -5.22 4.66 -7.67
N GLU A 41 -5.73 4.66 -8.90
CA GLU A 41 -7.16 4.58 -9.26
C GLU A 41 -7.60 3.18 -9.69
N HIS A 42 -6.68 2.37 -10.21
CA HIS A 42 -7.00 1.09 -10.85
C HIS A 42 -6.22 -0.06 -10.25
N GLU A 43 -6.78 -1.27 -10.37
CA GLU A 43 -6.08 -2.51 -10.05
C GLU A 43 -4.70 -2.53 -10.72
N CYS A 44 -3.67 -2.87 -9.95
CA CYS A 44 -2.30 -2.84 -10.45
C CYS A 44 -1.45 -3.93 -9.80
N MET A 45 -0.39 -4.31 -10.49
CA MET A 45 0.42 -5.47 -10.12
C MET A 45 1.15 -5.29 -8.78
N ALA A 46 1.67 -4.09 -8.52
CA ALA A 46 2.37 -3.81 -7.25
C ALA A 46 1.45 -4.05 -6.04
N MET A 47 0.19 -3.63 -6.15
CA MET A 47 -0.77 -3.72 -5.06
C MET A 47 -1.37 -5.12 -4.92
N ASN A 48 -1.60 -5.84 -6.02
CA ASN A 48 -2.01 -7.24 -5.97
C ASN A 48 -0.94 -8.11 -5.29
N VAL A 49 0.33 -7.93 -5.67
CA VAL A 49 1.44 -8.64 -5.01
C VAL A 49 1.50 -8.31 -3.53
N LEU A 50 1.31 -7.04 -3.14
CA LEU A 50 1.32 -6.63 -1.74
C LEU A 50 0.20 -7.29 -0.94
N ALA A 51 -1.05 -7.21 -1.42
CA ALA A 51 -2.21 -7.80 -0.75
C ALA A 51 -2.07 -9.34 -0.62
N ASP A 52 -1.59 -10.00 -1.67
CA ASP A 52 -1.32 -11.44 -1.65
C ASP A 52 -0.24 -11.81 -0.65
N MET A 53 0.84 -11.06 -0.62
CA MET A 53 1.94 -11.32 0.31
C MET A 53 1.52 -11.08 1.75
N MET A 54 0.71 -10.05 2.02
CA MET A 54 0.12 -9.81 3.33
C MET A 54 -0.71 -11.03 3.77
N TRP A 55 -1.68 -11.46 2.94
CA TRP A 55 -2.56 -12.59 3.25
C TRP A 55 -1.80 -13.92 3.41
N LYS A 56 -0.76 -14.16 2.59
CA LYS A 56 0.07 -15.38 2.71
C LYS A 56 0.98 -15.39 3.93
N THR A 57 1.32 -14.20 4.47
CA THR A 57 2.29 -14.07 5.57
C THR A 57 1.62 -14.12 6.93
N TYR A 58 0.43 -13.54 7.07
CA TYR A 58 -0.26 -13.43 8.36
C TYR A 58 -1.60 -14.16 8.33
N PRO A 59 -1.97 -14.90 9.39
CA PRO A 59 -3.27 -15.57 9.45
C PRO A 59 -4.44 -14.58 9.37
N SER A 60 -5.21 -14.64 8.29
CA SER A 60 -6.46 -13.92 8.10
C SER A 60 -7.36 -14.63 7.08
N ASP A 61 -8.65 -14.29 7.04
CA ASP A 61 -9.58 -14.78 6.01
C ASP A 61 -9.30 -14.11 4.65
N LEU A 62 -8.89 -12.83 4.69
CA LEU A 62 -8.49 -12.04 3.53
C LEU A 62 -7.52 -10.91 3.93
N ALA A 63 -6.88 -10.29 2.94
CA ALA A 63 -6.17 -9.03 3.10
C ALA A 63 -6.76 -7.93 2.20
N LEU A 64 -6.81 -6.71 2.73
CA LEU A 64 -7.29 -5.51 2.05
C LEU A 64 -6.33 -4.36 2.33
N ILE A 65 -5.87 -3.64 1.32
CA ILE A 65 -4.97 -2.50 1.54
C ILE A 65 -5.18 -1.39 0.52
N ASN A 66 -5.16 -0.15 1.00
CA ASN A 66 -5.31 1.03 0.13
C ASN A 66 -4.06 1.25 -0.72
N HIS A 67 -4.26 1.57 -1.99
CA HIS A 67 -3.19 1.79 -2.96
C HIS A 67 -2.22 2.90 -2.56
N GLY A 68 -2.72 3.93 -1.85
CA GLY A 68 -1.91 5.04 -1.38
C GLY A 68 -0.72 4.62 -0.50
N ILE A 69 -0.73 3.41 0.07
CA ILE A 69 0.42 2.88 0.83
C ILE A 69 1.73 2.93 0.05
N LEU A 70 1.65 2.86 -1.28
CA LEU A 70 2.76 3.03 -2.20
C LEU A 70 2.67 4.40 -2.89
N SER A 71 3.84 5.00 -3.11
CA SER A 71 3.98 6.27 -3.84
C SER A 71 4.21 6.09 -5.34
N LYS A 72 4.66 4.89 -5.75
CA LYS A 72 5.05 4.52 -7.12
C LYS A 72 5.22 3.00 -7.24
N GLY A 73 5.44 2.53 -8.47
CA GLY A 73 5.72 1.12 -8.76
C GLY A 73 7.08 0.63 -8.23
N ILE A 74 7.24 -0.70 -8.23
CA ILE A 74 8.47 -1.37 -7.79
C ILE A 74 9.26 -1.78 -9.03
N ALA A 75 10.51 -1.33 -9.11
CA ALA A 75 11.37 -1.64 -10.24
C ALA A 75 11.79 -3.11 -10.22
N LYS A 76 12.10 -3.65 -11.41
CA LYS A 76 12.60 -5.00 -11.60
C LYS A 76 13.81 -5.29 -10.73
N GLU A 77 14.78 -4.37 -10.71
CA GLU A 77 15.93 -4.42 -9.83
C GLU A 77 15.57 -3.78 -8.49
N VAL A 78 15.18 -4.61 -7.52
CA VAL A 78 14.71 -4.14 -6.22
C VAL A 78 15.92 -3.82 -5.36
N THR A 79 16.01 -2.56 -4.93
CA THR A 79 17.02 -2.08 -3.99
C THR A 79 16.36 -1.64 -2.69
N LYS A 80 17.12 -1.55 -1.59
CA LYS A 80 16.57 -1.02 -0.34
C LYS A 80 16.14 0.45 -0.47
N LEU A 81 16.87 1.22 -1.29
CA LEU A 81 16.51 2.60 -1.63
C LEU A 81 15.14 2.65 -2.30
N ASN A 82 14.92 1.83 -3.33
CA ASN A 82 13.64 1.79 -4.04
C ASN A 82 12.47 1.46 -3.10
N LEU A 83 12.63 0.45 -2.23
CA LEU A 83 11.57 0.08 -1.26
C LEU A 83 11.25 1.22 -0.29
N LEU A 84 12.25 1.94 0.22
CA LEU A 84 12.07 3.08 1.12
C LEU A 84 11.36 4.26 0.44
N GLU A 85 11.65 4.49 -0.85
CA GLU A 85 10.98 5.54 -1.63
C GLU A 85 9.53 5.15 -1.98
N VAL A 86 9.30 3.88 -2.31
CA VAL A 86 8.00 3.33 -2.68
C VAL A 86 7.05 3.35 -1.49
N SER A 87 7.46 2.86 -0.32
CA SER A 87 6.64 2.87 0.90
C SER A 87 7.34 3.64 2.02
N PRO A 88 7.17 4.97 2.08
CA PRO A 88 7.87 5.81 3.06
C PRO A 88 7.23 5.78 4.45
N SER A 89 6.05 5.16 4.60
CA SER A 89 5.28 5.12 5.84
C SER A 89 5.64 3.86 6.65
N PRO A 90 6.11 3.98 7.91
CA PRO A 90 6.36 2.83 8.77
C PRO A 90 5.05 2.31 9.35
N LEU A 91 4.22 1.70 8.50
CA LEU A 91 2.92 1.14 8.89
C LEU A 91 3.07 -0.34 9.24
N ASN A 92 2.33 -0.76 10.26
CA ASN A 92 2.32 -2.14 10.73
C ASN A 92 1.05 -2.82 10.23
N PRO A 93 1.16 -3.98 9.56
CA PRO A 93 0.00 -4.78 9.23
C PRO A 93 -0.82 -5.06 10.49
N THR A 94 -2.13 -4.86 10.41
CA THR A 94 -3.03 -5.01 11.54
C THR A 94 -4.19 -5.92 11.16
N THR A 95 -4.47 -6.88 12.03
CA THR A 95 -5.62 -7.77 11.87
C THR A 95 -6.80 -7.25 12.66
N LEU A 96 -7.96 -7.16 12.01
CA LEU A 96 -9.22 -6.68 12.57
C LEU A 96 -10.33 -7.68 12.25
N VAL A 97 -11.47 -7.57 12.95
CA VAL A 97 -12.66 -8.37 12.66
C VAL A 97 -13.72 -7.46 12.06
N TRP A 98 -14.11 -7.71 10.81
CA TRP A 98 -15.12 -6.94 10.08
C TRP A 98 -16.29 -7.84 9.68
N SER A 99 -17.51 -7.30 9.67
CA SER A 99 -18.62 -8.01 9.05
C SER A 99 -18.47 -8.03 7.52
N GLY A 100 -19.07 -9.03 6.86
CA GLY A 100 -19.09 -9.06 5.40
C GLY A 100 -19.71 -7.79 4.81
N LYS A 101 -20.72 -7.21 5.48
CA LYS A 101 -21.27 -5.91 5.10
C LYS A 101 -20.21 -4.80 5.10
N GLN A 102 -19.39 -4.71 6.14
CA GLN A 102 -18.33 -3.70 6.21
C GLN A 102 -17.29 -3.88 5.11
N ILE A 103 -16.91 -5.13 4.80
CA ILE A 103 -16.00 -5.45 3.71
C ILE A 103 -16.58 -5.00 2.36
N LYS A 104 -17.83 -5.35 2.09
CA LYS A 104 -18.53 -4.96 0.85
C LYS A 104 -18.61 -3.44 0.72
N ASP A 105 -19.07 -2.76 1.76
CA ASP A 105 -19.21 -1.31 1.78
C ASP A 105 -17.86 -0.62 1.54
N ALA A 106 -16.77 -1.12 2.15
CA ALA A 106 -15.42 -0.58 1.97
C ALA A 106 -14.91 -0.76 0.53
N ILE A 107 -15.03 -1.97 -0.04
CA ILE A 107 -14.61 -2.26 -1.42
C ILE A 107 -15.38 -1.38 -2.40
N LEU A 108 -16.71 -1.29 -2.29
CA LEU A 108 -17.52 -0.47 -3.19
C LEU A 108 -17.26 1.03 -3.00
N ALA A 109 -17.03 1.49 -1.77
CA ALA A 109 -16.68 2.88 -1.50
C ALA A 109 -15.31 3.26 -2.11
N SER A 110 -14.34 2.34 -2.10
CA SER A 110 -13.00 2.58 -2.64
C SER A 110 -12.94 2.83 -4.15
N GLN A 111 -14.04 2.56 -4.87
CA GLN A 111 -14.17 2.84 -6.31
C GLN A 111 -14.63 4.27 -6.61
N LYS A 112 -15.02 5.05 -5.59
CA LYS A 112 -15.52 6.41 -5.80
C LYS A 112 -14.38 7.41 -5.76
N GLU A 113 -14.41 8.36 -6.69
CA GLU A 113 -13.49 9.49 -6.81
C GLU A 113 -13.22 10.21 -5.47
N GLU A 114 -14.27 10.41 -4.67
CA GLU A 114 -14.16 11.09 -3.37
C GLU A 114 -13.28 10.34 -2.35
N TYR A 115 -13.20 9.01 -2.46
CA TYR A 115 -12.37 8.17 -1.60
C TYR A 115 -10.99 7.95 -2.21
N ILE A 116 -10.89 7.77 -3.53
CA ILE A 116 -9.60 7.60 -4.22
C ILE A 116 -8.71 8.82 -3.99
N HIS A 117 -9.21 10.02 -4.29
CA HIS A 117 -8.46 11.29 -4.21
C HIS A 117 -8.49 11.94 -2.83
N MET A 118 -8.83 11.15 -1.81
CA MET A 118 -9.00 11.64 -0.45
C MET A 118 -7.63 11.93 0.18
N THR A 119 -7.42 13.17 0.63
CA THR A 119 -6.10 13.64 1.09
C THR A 119 -5.78 13.29 2.56
N PRO A 120 -4.49 13.24 2.96
CA PRO A 120 -4.02 12.65 4.22
C PRO A 120 -4.36 13.48 5.46
N ASN A 121 -4.76 14.74 5.28
CA ASN A 121 -5.23 15.59 6.37
C ASN A 121 -6.46 15.01 7.11
N ARG A 122 -7.04 13.93 6.59
CA ARG A 122 -8.18 13.22 7.15
C ARG A 122 -7.86 11.84 7.75
N TRP A 123 -6.63 11.31 7.70
CA TRP A 123 -6.21 10.06 8.39
C TRP A 123 -4.80 10.14 8.98
N ALA A 124 -4.65 9.70 10.22
CA ALA A 124 -3.39 9.78 10.97
C ALA A 124 -2.35 8.75 10.50
N GLY A 125 -1.07 9.15 10.45
CA GLY A 125 0.07 8.23 10.31
C GLY A 125 0.46 7.85 8.87
N PHE A 126 -0.28 8.31 7.87
CA PHE A 126 -0.01 8.02 6.46
C PHE A 126 0.80 9.14 5.78
N ARG A 127 1.86 8.78 5.03
CA ARG A 127 2.76 9.73 4.34
C ARG A 127 2.54 9.82 2.81
N GLY A 128 1.53 9.15 2.27
CA GLY A 128 1.17 9.29 0.85
C GLY A 128 0.37 10.56 0.57
N LYS A 129 -0.05 10.75 -0.68
CA LYS A 129 -0.78 11.95 -1.13
C LYS A 129 -2.29 11.76 -1.17
N GLU A 130 -2.73 10.56 -1.53
CA GLU A 130 -4.10 10.18 -1.79
C GLU A 130 -4.33 8.80 -1.19
N LEU A 131 -5.58 8.46 -0.86
CA LEU A 131 -5.90 7.15 -0.28
C LEU A 131 -5.76 6.05 -1.34
N GLY A 132 -6.22 6.31 -2.55
CA GLY A 132 -6.32 5.32 -3.62
C GLY A 132 -7.44 4.30 -3.42
N THR A 133 -7.62 3.44 -4.41
CA THR A 133 -8.56 2.31 -4.33
C THR A 133 -8.05 1.20 -3.38
N LEU A 134 -8.88 0.18 -3.13
CA LEU A 134 -8.51 -0.99 -2.32
C LEU A 134 -8.02 -2.13 -3.21
N ALA A 135 -6.83 -2.64 -2.90
CA ALA A 135 -6.40 -3.96 -3.35
C ALA A 135 -6.93 -5.04 -2.40
N VAL A 136 -7.20 -6.21 -2.97
CA VAL A 136 -7.69 -7.39 -2.25
C VAL A 136 -6.77 -8.57 -2.52
N SER A 137 -6.67 -9.51 -1.57
CA SER A 137 -5.92 -10.75 -1.78
C SER A 137 -6.58 -11.64 -2.83
N GLN A 138 -5.78 -12.46 -3.53
CA GLN A 138 -6.16 -13.32 -4.65
C GLN A 138 -7.30 -14.32 -4.38
N ASN A 139 -7.65 -14.57 -3.12
CA ASN A 139 -8.79 -15.42 -2.76
C ASN A 139 -10.12 -14.67 -2.77
N VAL A 140 -10.08 -13.35 -2.94
CA VAL A 140 -11.23 -12.46 -3.07
C VAL A 140 -11.44 -12.16 -4.55
N GLN A 141 -12.66 -12.37 -5.04
CA GLN A 141 -13.07 -11.91 -6.37
C GLN A 141 -14.13 -10.84 -6.22
N VAL A 142 -13.96 -9.72 -6.92
CA VAL A 142 -14.87 -8.57 -6.86
C VAL A 142 -15.38 -8.30 -8.27
N ASP A 143 -16.70 -8.24 -8.41
CA ASP A 143 -17.38 -7.65 -9.57
C ASP A 143 -18.08 -6.39 -9.09
N CYS A 144 -17.50 -5.22 -9.43
CA CYS A 144 -18.02 -3.93 -8.99
C CYS A 144 -19.34 -3.57 -9.67
N ASP A 145 -19.56 -4.01 -10.92
CA ASP A 145 -20.77 -3.70 -11.69
C ASP A 145 -21.97 -4.47 -11.12
N LEU A 146 -21.77 -5.74 -10.80
CA LEU A 146 -22.77 -6.60 -10.17
C LEU A 146 -22.80 -6.47 -8.64
N GLN A 147 -21.83 -5.74 -8.06
CA GLN A 147 -21.61 -5.62 -6.62
C GLN A 147 -21.54 -6.98 -5.91
N THR A 148 -20.94 -7.96 -6.57
CA THR A 148 -20.76 -9.31 -6.03
C THR A 148 -19.33 -9.50 -5.57
N ILE A 149 -19.18 -10.13 -4.41
CA ILE A 149 -17.89 -10.44 -3.82
C ILE A 149 -17.90 -11.90 -3.42
N THR A 150 -16.84 -12.62 -3.74
CA THR A 150 -16.62 -13.97 -3.23
C THR A 150 -15.31 -14.06 -2.47
N ILE A 151 -15.27 -14.90 -1.45
CA ILE A 151 -14.07 -15.26 -0.69
C ILE A 151 -13.94 -16.78 -0.76
N ASP A 152 -12.79 -17.26 -1.25
CA ASP A 152 -12.55 -18.69 -1.52
C ASP A 152 -13.63 -19.30 -2.43
N GLY A 153 -14.11 -18.53 -3.41
CA GLY A 153 -15.16 -18.94 -4.35
C GLY A 153 -16.57 -19.03 -3.74
N LYS A 154 -16.76 -18.64 -2.47
CA LYS A 154 -18.08 -18.59 -1.83
C LYS A 154 -18.58 -17.14 -1.78
N PRO A 155 -19.87 -16.89 -2.06
CA PRO A 155 -20.45 -15.55 -1.90
C PRO A 155 -20.17 -15.00 -0.50
N LEU A 156 -19.79 -13.73 -0.43
CA LEU A 156 -19.59 -13.02 0.81
C LEU A 156 -20.92 -12.99 1.60
N ASP A 157 -20.91 -13.59 2.78
CA ASP A 157 -22.01 -13.49 3.74
C ASP A 157 -21.88 -12.16 4.51
N GLU A 158 -22.82 -11.24 4.31
CA GLU A 158 -22.80 -9.89 4.88
C GLU A 158 -22.94 -9.88 6.42
N GLU A 159 -23.55 -10.90 7.01
CA GLU A 159 -23.79 -11.02 8.46
C GLU A 159 -22.66 -11.76 9.19
N LYS A 160 -21.80 -12.47 8.45
CA LYS A 160 -20.65 -13.18 9.01
C LYS A 160 -19.51 -12.20 9.34
N GLU A 161 -18.80 -12.47 10.43
CA GLU A 161 -17.53 -11.83 10.76
C GLU A 161 -16.34 -12.52 10.08
N TYR A 162 -15.39 -11.70 9.60
CA TYR A 162 -14.17 -12.14 8.95
C TYR A 162 -12.96 -11.47 9.60
N CYS A 163 -11.89 -12.24 9.71
CA CYS A 163 -10.57 -11.78 10.09
C CYS A 163 -9.91 -11.10 8.88
N VAL A 164 -9.81 -9.78 8.91
CA VAL A 164 -9.27 -8.95 7.82
C VAL A 164 -7.91 -8.42 8.21
N LEU A 165 -6.91 -8.63 7.34
CA LEU A 165 -5.60 -8.01 7.46
C LEU A 165 -5.54 -6.74 6.60
N THR A 166 -5.02 -5.65 7.16
CA THR A 166 -4.84 -4.36 6.45
C THR A 166 -3.51 -3.69 6.79
#